data_AF-X1I246-F1
#
_entry.id   AF-X1I246-F1
#
_cell.length_a   1.000
_cell.length_b   1.000
_cell.length_c   1.000
_cell.angle_alpha   90.00
_cell.angle_beta   90.00
_cell.angle_gamma   90.00
#
_symmetry.space_group_name_H-M   'P 1'
#
loop_
_entity.id
_entity.type
_entity.pdbx_description
1 polymer ?
#
loop_
_entity_poly.entity_id
_entity_poly.type
_entity_poly.pdbx_seq_one_letter_code
_entity_poly.pdbx_strand_id
1 'polypeptide(L)'
;MALPPLVYAATAEELSREGFGEESILIIEKPYGNDYNSANKLNAEIKSFFDESQIFRIDHYLAKEAVQNILVFRFANSLFYPVWNSRYIESIQINAFESIGVERRGAYFDKVGIIRDMVQNHLMQLLSLITMEAPVSLEAEDIRVQKINLLKAVSFLESYRDQYNGYRDEKGVADGSTTETYAELKLSINNFRWIGMPVYIRVGKALNRRGTEIGIRFNPLPRLLFNEKGDIPPNIIIFKIQPAEGIILGCFKQIPG
;
A
#
# COMPACT_ATOMS: atom_id res chain seq x y z
N MET A 1 5.75 -4.81 21.52
CA MET A 1 4.99 -6.06 21.74
C MET A 1 5.23 -7.03 20.60
N ALA A 2 6.28 -7.84 20.70
CA ALA A 2 6.51 -8.97 19.79
C ALA A 2 5.81 -10.22 20.33
N LEU A 3 4.49 -10.10 20.52
CA LEU A 3 3.63 -11.11 21.17
C LEU A 3 2.53 -11.55 20.19
N PRO A 4 1.86 -12.69 20.42
CA PRO A 4 0.68 -13.04 19.66
C PRO A 4 -0.43 -11.98 19.79
N PRO A 5 -1.18 -11.66 18.73
CA PRO A 5 -2.21 -10.61 18.76
C PRO A 5 -3.29 -10.78 19.84
N LEU A 6 -3.58 -12.04 20.23
CA LEU A 6 -4.58 -12.36 21.24
C LEU A 6 -4.25 -11.80 22.63
N VAL A 7 -2.98 -11.51 22.92
CA VAL A 7 -2.56 -11.02 24.24
C VAL A 7 -2.29 -9.51 24.27
N TYR A 8 -2.46 -8.79 23.17
CA TYR A 8 -2.17 -7.35 23.11
C TYR A 8 -3.01 -6.53 24.10
N ALA A 9 -4.33 -6.73 24.11
CA ALA A 9 -5.23 -6.00 25.00
C ALA A 9 -4.93 -6.31 26.48
N ALA A 10 -4.80 -7.59 26.84
CA ALA A 10 -4.46 -8.00 28.20
C ALA A 10 -3.09 -7.47 28.64
N THR A 11 -2.09 -7.45 27.75
CA THR A 11 -0.78 -6.89 28.06
C THR A 11 -0.85 -5.39 28.30
N ALA A 12 -1.63 -4.65 27.49
CA ALA A 12 -1.85 -3.22 27.66
C ALA A 12 -2.57 -2.92 28.99
N GLU A 13 -3.61 -3.67 29.32
CA GLU A 13 -4.33 -3.56 30.59
C GLU A 13 -3.39 -3.77 31.78
N GLU A 14 -2.62 -4.86 31.78
CA GLU A 14 -1.70 -5.18 32.88
C GLU A 14 -0.60 -4.12 33.02
N LEU A 15 -0.01 -3.63 31.92
CA LEU A 15 0.97 -2.54 31.97
C LEU A 15 0.39 -1.26 32.59
N SER A 16 -0.85 -0.92 32.23
CA SER A 16 -1.54 0.23 32.80
C SER A 16 -1.83 0.02 34.30
N ARG A 17 -2.31 -1.17 34.68
CA ARG A 17 -2.63 -1.51 36.08
C ARG A 17 -1.40 -1.49 36.99
N GLU A 18 -0.24 -1.91 36.50
CA GLU A 18 1.03 -1.85 37.24
C GLU A 18 1.64 -0.43 37.27
N GLY A 19 0.96 0.58 36.73
CA GLY A 19 1.35 1.99 36.83
C GLY A 19 2.24 2.49 35.69
N PHE A 20 2.45 1.71 34.63
CA PHE A 20 3.31 2.09 33.50
C PHE A 20 2.57 2.78 32.34
N GLY A 21 1.26 3.05 32.48
CA GLY A 21 0.41 3.55 31.40
C GLY A 21 0.86 4.90 30.82
N GLU A 22 1.20 5.88 31.65
CA GLU A 22 1.53 7.24 31.20
C GLU A 22 2.93 7.35 30.57
N GLU A 23 3.90 6.57 31.04
CA GLU A 23 5.30 6.66 30.59
C GLU A 23 5.63 5.73 29.42
N SER A 24 4.76 4.74 29.15
CA SER A 24 5.05 3.71 28.15
C SER A 24 4.58 4.09 26.75
N ILE A 25 5.35 3.65 25.76
CA ILE A 25 4.97 3.67 24.35
C ILE A 25 4.73 2.22 23.91
N LEU A 26 3.54 1.96 23.39
CA LEU A 26 3.17 0.66 22.85
C LEU A 26 3.55 0.56 21.38
N ILE A 27 4.57 -0.24 21.10
CA ILE A 27 4.91 -0.65 19.74
C ILE A 27 4.22 -1.99 19.45
N ILE A 28 3.36 -2.05 18.43
CA ILE A 28 2.54 -3.21 18.11
C ILE A 28 2.88 -3.72 16.72
N GLU A 29 3.04 -5.03 16.57
CA GLU A 29 3.29 -5.69 15.28
C GLU A 29 2.00 -6.23 14.66
N LYS A 30 1.98 -6.37 13.33
CA LYS A 30 0.86 -6.97 12.60
C LYS A 30 0.64 -8.44 13.01
N PRO A 31 -0.60 -8.96 12.98
CA PRO A 31 -1.85 -8.32 12.51
C PRO A 31 -2.59 -7.47 13.56
N TYR A 32 -3.29 -6.43 13.09
CA TYR A 32 -4.13 -5.52 13.90
C TYR A 32 -5.61 -5.91 13.82
N GLY A 33 -5.93 -7.14 14.20
CA GLY A 33 -7.22 -7.76 13.86
C GLY A 33 -7.21 -8.38 12.46
N ASN A 34 -8.27 -9.13 12.15
CA ASN A 34 -8.41 -9.90 10.90
C ASN A 34 -9.49 -9.33 9.96
N ASP A 35 -10.28 -8.39 10.47
CA ASP A 35 -11.34 -7.66 9.78
C ASP A 35 -11.59 -6.33 10.51
N TYR A 36 -12.49 -5.51 9.96
CA TYR A 36 -12.84 -4.21 10.53
C TYR A 36 -13.32 -4.30 11.99
N ASN A 37 -14.20 -5.27 12.30
CA ASN A 37 -14.82 -5.37 13.63
C ASN A 37 -13.80 -5.79 14.69
N SER A 38 -12.96 -6.78 14.40
CA SER A 38 -11.89 -7.23 15.28
C SER A 38 -10.80 -6.17 15.45
N ALA A 39 -10.45 -5.44 14.39
CA ALA A 39 -9.53 -4.31 14.47
C ALA A 39 -10.09 -3.18 15.34
N ASN A 40 -11.36 -2.82 15.17
CA ASN A 40 -12.01 -1.78 15.95
C ASN A 40 -12.14 -2.17 17.43
N LYS A 41 -12.48 -3.44 17.70
CA LYS A 41 -12.51 -3.99 19.07
C LYS A 41 -11.14 -3.90 19.74
N LEU A 42 -10.10 -4.45 19.11
CA LEU A 42 -8.73 -4.40 19.61
C LEU A 42 -8.28 -2.95 19.86
N ASN A 43 -8.61 -2.06 18.93
CA ASN A 43 -8.27 -0.65 19.04
C ASN A 43 -8.98 0.03 20.23
N ALA A 44 -10.27 -0.26 20.46
CA ALA A 44 -11.02 0.28 21.58
C ALA A 44 -10.49 -0.23 22.93
N GLU A 45 -10.13 -1.52 22.99
CA GLU A 45 -9.53 -2.13 24.19
C GLU A 45 -8.20 -1.48 24.54
N ILE A 46 -7.28 -1.34 23.58
CA ILE A 46 -5.98 -0.69 23.83
C ILE A 46 -6.16 0.80 24.21
N LYS A 47 -7.08 1.51 23.55
CA LYS A 47 -7.37 2.93 23.84
C LYS A 47 -8.01 3.18 25.19
N SER A 48 -8.50 2.15 25.86
CA SER A 48 -9.00 2.29 27.23
C SER A 48 -7.85 2.48 28.23
N PHE A 49 -6.61 2.20 27.82
CA PHE A 49 -5.43 2.23 28.67
C PHE A 49 -4.30 3.16 28.17
N PHE A 50 -4.27 3.47 26.87
CA PHE A 50 -3.23 4.28 26.23
C PHE A 50 -3.82 5.28 25.24
N ASP A 51 -3.23 6.47 25.17
CA ASP A 51 -3.57 7.48 24.17
C ASP A 51 -3.05 7.09 22.77
N GLU A 52 -3.69 7.61 21.71
CA GLU A 52 -3.24 7.33 20.33
C GLU A 52 -1.79 7.77 20.07
N SER A 53 -1.32 8.82 20.75
CA SER A 53 0.07 9.29 20.68
C SER A 53 1.08 8.29 21.23
N GLN A 54 0.64 7.34 22.07
CA GLN A 54 1.49 6.30 22.66
C GLN A 54 1.47 5.00 21.84
N ILE A 55 0.61 4.87 20.83
CA ILE A 55 0.37 3.61 20.12
C ILE A 55 1.00 3.63 18.73
N PHE A 56 2.11 2.93 18.57
CA PHE A 56 2.85 2.81 17.32
C PHE A 56 2.59 1.44 16.67
N ARG A 57 1.77 1.44 15.63
CA ARG A 57 1.48 0.26 14.80
C ARG A 57 2.52 0.15 13.69
N ILE A 58 3.40 -0.84 13.77
CA ILE A 58 4.47 -1.06 12.78
C ILE A 58 3.92 -1.50 11.42
N ASP A 59 4.37 -0.79 10.39
CA ASP A 59 4.36 -1.25 9.02
C ASP A 59 5.78 -1.06 8.45
N HIS A 60 6.51 -2.18 8.30
CA HIS A 60 7.91 -2.14 7.86
C HIS A 60 8.11 -1.56 6.45
N TYR A 61 7.08 -1.44 5.61
CA TYR A 61 7.21 -0.76 4.32
C TYR A 61 7.38 0.76 4.48
N LEU A 62 6.78 1.36 5.51
CA LEU A 62 6.87 2.80 5.76
C LEU A 62 8.29 3.26 6.13
N ALA A 63 9.12 2.35 6.64
CA ALA A 63 10.50 2.65 7.02
C ALA A 63 11.48 2.64 5.83
N LYS A 64 11.04 2.24 4.62
CA LYS A 64 11.92 2.16 3.44
C LYS A 64 12.21 3.55 2.89
N GLU A 65 13.47 3.82 2.55
CA GLU A 65 13.90 5.12 2.00
C GLU A 65 13.14 5.49 0.73
N ALA A 66 12.96 4.53 -0.20
CA ALA A 66 12.15 4.72 -1.40
C ALA A 66 10.70 5.17 -1.12
N VAL A 67 10.11 4.81 0.02
CA VAL A 67 8.75 5.23 0.41
C VAL A 67 8.75 6.68 0.90
N GLN A 68 9.76 7.09 1.64
CA GLN A 68 9.94 8.49 2.04
C GLN A 68 10.22 9.39 0.84
N ASN A 69 10.97 8.89 -0.15
CA ASN A 69 11.26 9.59 -1.39
C ASN A 69 10.02 9.91 -2.23
N ILE A 70 8.88 9.24 -2.03
CA ILE A 70 7.62 9.59 -2.68
C ILE A 70 7.21 11.02 -2.29
N LEU A 71 7.31 11.39 -1.01
CA LEU A 71 6.92 12.72 -0.54
C LEU A 71 7.88 13.80 -1.06
N VAL A 72 9.18 13.52 -1.01
CA VAL A 72 10.21 14.41 -1.57
C VAL A 72 9.96 14.64 -3.05
N PHE A 73 9.73 13.57 -3.82
CA PHE A 73 9.46 13.69 -5.24
C PHE A 73 8.21 14.55 -5.52
N ARG A 74 7.10 14.29 -4.82
CA ARG A 74 5.83 14.98 -5.06
C ARG A 74 5.84 16.44 -4.64
N PHE A 75 6.49 16.78 -3.54
CA PHE A 75 6.34 18.09 -2.90
C PHE A 75 7.60 18.97 -2.94
N ALA A 76 8.78 18.42 -3.24
CA ALA A 76 10.00 19.20 -3.45
C ALA A 76 10.29 19.51 -4.93
N ASN A 77 9.48 19.00 -5.86
CA ASN A 77 9.66 19.23 -7.29
C ASN A 77 8.45 19.97 -7.89
N SER A 78 8.60 21.28 -8.09
CA SER A 78 7.54 22.15 -8.65
C SER A 78 7.06 21.70 -10.03
N LEU A 79 7.91 21.01 -10.81
CA LEU A 79 7.58 20.49 -12.13
C LEU A 79 6.39 19.51 -12.11
N PHE A 80 6.30 18.65 -11.09
CA PHE A 80 5.28 17.60 -11.04
C PHE A 80 3.98 18.03 -10.37
N TYR A 81 4.01 19.08 -9.56
CA TYR A 81 2.84 19.55 -8.81
C TYR A 81 1.60 19.84 -9.68
N PRO A 82 1.70 20.55 -10.83
CA PRO A 82 0.54 20.88 -11.66
C PRO A 82 -0.08 19.67 -12.39
N VAL A 83 0.73 18.64 -12.64
CA VAL A 83 0.34 17.46 -13.41
C VAL A 83 -0.06 16.28 -12.53
N TRP A 84 -0.01 16.43 -11.20
CA TRP A 84 -0.32 15.36 -10.25
C TRP A 84 -1.81 15.22 -9.94
N ASN A 85 -2.62 14.98 -10.96
CA ASN A 85 -4.08 14.84 -10.85
C ASN A 85 -4.67 14.10 -12.07
N SER A 86 -5.94 13.70 -11.96
CA SER A 86 -6.70 12.96 -12.98
C SER A 86 -6.80 13.65 -14.35
N ARG A 87 -6.58 14.98 -14.45
CA ARG A 87 -6.55 15.68 -15.75
C ARG A 87 -5.33 15.28 -16.59
N TYR A 88 -4.23 14.87 -15.95
CA TYR A 88 -2.98 14.54 -16.62
C TYR A 88 -2.56 13.09 -16.43
N ILE A 89 -2.94 12.47 -15.32
CA ILE A 89 -2.68 11.07 -15.01
C ILE A 89 -3.87 10.23 -15.45
N GLU A 90 -3.62 9.26 -16.33
CA GLU A 90 -4.63 8.30 -16.79
C GLU A 90 -4.88 7.22 -15.74
N SER A 91 -3.81 6.67 -15.15
CA SER A 91 -3.92 5.60 -14.17
C SER A 91 -2.71 5.50 -13.26
N ILE A 92 -2.93 4.92 -12.08
CA ILE A 92 -1.89 4.52 -11.13
C ILE A 92 -1.93 3.01 -10.97
N GLN A 93 -0.77 2.37 -10.99
CA GLN A 93 -0.61 0.93 -10.84
C GLN A 93 0.39 0.65 -9.72
N ILE A 94 -0.02 -0.11 -8.71
CA ILE A 94 0.85 -0.55 -7.62
C ILE A 94 1.03 -2.05 -7.77
N ASN A 95 2.25 -2.48 -8.05
CA ASN A 95 2.59 -3.89 -8.21
C ASN A 95 3.49 -4.34 -7.06
N ALA A 96 3.17 -5.45 -6.42
CA ALA A 96 4.00 -6.07 -5.40
C ALA A 96 4.09 -7.58 -5.64
N PHE A 97 5.18 -8.01 -6.27
CA PHE A 97 5.37 -9.40 -6.68
C PHE A 97 6.51 -10.05 -5.94
N GLU A 98 6.31 -11.30 -5.56
CA GLU A 98 7.32 -12.15 -4.95
C GLU A 98 7.55 -13.38 -5.81
N SER A 99 8.84 -13.72 -6.00
CA SER A 99 9.23 -14.91 -6.73
C SER A 99 9.13 -16.20 -5.92
N ILE A 100 9.01 -16.07 -4.61
CA ILE A 100 8.89 -17.20 -3.68
C ILE A 100 7.43 -17.47 -3.32
N GLY A 101 7.13 -18.73 -3.00
CA GLY A 101 5.83 -19.17 -2.50
C GLY A 101 5.60 -18.80 -1.04
N VAL A 102 4.80 -19.59 -0.32
CA VAL A 102 4.57 -19.36 1.13
C VAL A 102 5.59 -20.06 2.02
N GLU A 103 6.32 -21.02 1.45
CA GLU A 103 7.40 -21.73 2.11
C GLU A 103 6.97 -22.25 3.50
N ARG A 104 7.70 -21.88 4.56
CA ARG A 104 7.44 -22.36 5.94
C ARG A 104 6.24 -21.68 6.60
N ARG A 105 5.61 -20.69 5.96
CA ARG A 105 4.53 -19.89 6.53
C ARG A 105 3.13 -20.36 6.12
N GLY A 106 2.99 -21.52 5.46
CA GLY A 106 1.72 -22.06 4.98
C GLY A 106 0.58 -22.00 6.00
N ALA A 107 0.75 -22.60 7.18
CA ALA A 107 -0.29 -22.62 8.23
C ALA A 107 -0.75 -21.25 8.73
N TYR A 108 0.12 -20.24 8.68
CA TYR A 108 -0.24 -18.85 9.01
C TYR A 108 -0.90 -18.17 7.81
N PHE A 109 -0.26 -18.25 6.64
CA PHE A 109 -0.69 -17.57 5.43
C PHE A 109 -2.09 -18.04 4.99
N ASP A 110 -2.40 -19.32 5.18
CA ASP A 110 -3.68 -19.91 4.79
C ASP A 110 -4.88 -19.32 5.53
N LYS A 111 -4.66 -18.71 6.70
CA LYS A 111 -5.69 -18.01 7.47
C LYS A 111 -5.81 -16.53 7.10
N VAL A 112 -4.80 -15.97 6.45
CA VAL A 112 -4.63 -14.53 6.24
C VAL A 112 -4.96 -14.15 4.80
N GLY A 113 -4.32 -14.83 3.84
CA GLY A 113 -4.40 -14.51 2.40
C GLY A 113 -3.61 -13.27 1.99
N ILE A 114 -3.34 -13.12 0.69
CA ILE A 114 -2.49 -12.03 0.19
C ILE A 114 -3.12 -10.65 0.42
N ILE A 115 -4.45 -10.55 0.45
CA ILE A 115 -5.14 -9.27 0.61
C ILE A 115 -4.87 -8.69 1.99
N ARG A 116 -4.97 -9.52 3.05
CA ARG A 116 -4.68 -9.07 4.41
C ARG A 116 -3.19 -8.96 4.68
N ASP A 117 -2.37 -9.84 4.08
CA ASP A 117 -0.91 -9.83 4.32
C ASP A 117 -0.24 -8.59 3.75
N MET A 118 -0.72 -8.12 2.58
CA MET A 118 -0.05 -7.09 1.77
C MET A 118 -0.93 -5.89 1.37
N VAL A 119 -2.18 -6.11 0.95
CA VAL A 119 -3.00 -5.00 0.43
C VAL A 119 -3.43 -4.07 1.55
N GLN A 120 -4.11 -4.62 2.57
CA GLN A 120 -4.76 -3.87 3.65
C GLN A 120 -3.82 -2.88 4.36
N ASN A 121 -2.54 -3.25 4.48
CA ASN A 121 -1.48 -2.46 5.08
C ASN A 121 -0.61 -1.79 4.00
N HIS A 122 0.43 -2.47 3.54
CA HIS A 122 1.55 -1.95 2.78
C HIS A 122 1.10 -1.21 1.52
N LEU A 123 0.23 -1.81 0.70
CA LEU A 123 -0.14 -1.23 -0.59
C LEU A 123 -1.14 -0.07 -0.44
N MET A 124 -2.03 -0.14 0.54
CA MET A 124 -2.90 1.00 0.89
C MET A 124 -2.10 2.17 1.47
N GLN A 125 -1.02 1.90 2.21
CA GLN A 125 -0.09 2.95 2.66
C GLN A 125 0.63 3.61 1.48
N LEU A 126 1.16 2.83 0.54
CA LEU A 126 1.79 3.37 -0.68
C LEU A 126 0.79 4.19 -1.52
N LEU A 127 -0.43 3.67 -1.68
CA LEU A 127 -1.51 4.41 -2.33
C LEU A 127 -1.75 5.75 -1.62
N SER A 128 -1.81 5.75 -0.30
CA SER A 128 -2.03 6.98 0.46
C SER A 128 -0.95 8.02 0.20
N LEU A 129 0.33 7.63 0.21
CA LEU A 129 1.45 8.54 -0.01
C LEU A 129 1.52 9.07 -1.45
N ILE A 130 1.12 8.26 -2.44
CA ILE A 130 1.17 8.69 -3.84
C ILE A 130 0.00 9.63 -4.21
N THR A 131 -1.12 9.56 -3.48
CA THR A 131 -2.35 10.27 -3.86
C THR A 131 -2.87 11.30 -2.86
N MET A 132 -2.42 11.30 -1.60
CA MET A 132 -2.85 12.30 -0.61
C MET A 132 -2.54 13.74 -1.03
N GLU A 133 -3.25 14.72 -0.50
CA GLU A 133 -2.91 16.14 -0.70
C GLU A 133 -1.57 16.51 -0.04
N ALA A 134 -1.03 17.68 -0.39
CA ALA A 134 0.12 18.24 0.32
C ALA A 134 -0.28 18.52 1.78
N PRO A 135 0.44 17.95 2.77
CA PRO A 135 0.20 18.29 4.16
C PRO A 135 0.70 19.72 4.44
N VAL A 136 0.17 20.36 5.48
CA VAL A 136 0.59 21.72 5.87
C VAL A 136 2.01 21.74 6.45
N SER A 137 2.49 20.62 6.96
CA SER A 137 3.85 20.39 7.43
C SER A 137 4.27 18.92 7.27
N LEU A 138 5.50 18.57 7.64
CA LEU A 138 5.98 17.18 7.69
C LEU A 138 5.74 16.50 9.05
N GLU A 139 5.01 17.16 9.96
CA GLU A 139 4.62 16.55 11.22
C GLU A 139 3.74 15.32 10.99
N ALA A 140 3.91 14.31 11.85
CA ALA A 140 3.28 13.01 11.67
C ALA A 140 1.74 13.10 11.63
N GLU A 141 1.14 14.02 12.38
CA GLU A 141 -0.31 14.23 12.37
C GLU A 141 -0.80 14.87 11.06
N ASP A 142 -0.11 15.87 10.54
CA ASP A 142 -0.51 16.52 9.28
C ASP A 142 -0.47 15.55 8.10
N ILE A 143 0.53 14.67 8.06
CA ILE A 143 0.61 13.58 7.08
C ILE A 143 -0.53 12.57 7.31
N ARG A 144 -0.79 12.17 8.56
CA ARG A 144 -1.85 11.22 8.92
C ARG A 144 -3.23 11.73 8.50
N VAL A 145 -3.52 13.01 8.72
CA VAL A 145 -4.78 13.65 8.28
C VAL A 145 -4.96 13.54 6.77
N GLN A 146 -3.93 13.84 5.97
CA GLN A 146 -4.07 13.75 4.50
C GLN A 146 -4.25 12.32 4.01
N LYS A 147 -3.58 11.35 4.63
CA LYS A 147 -3.78 9.93 4.35
C LYS A 147 -5.21 9.49 4.66
N ILE A 148 -5.74 9.87 5.83
CA ILE A 148 -7.12 9.53 6.23
C ILE A 148 -8.15 10.17 5.29
N ASN A 149 -7.99 11.46 4.95
CA ASN A 149 -8.88 12.16 4.03
C ASN A 149 -8.96 11.48 2.67
N LEU A 150 -7.81 11.02 2.16
CA LEU A 150 -7.77 10.23 0.94
C LEU A 150 -8.47 8.86 1.11
N LEU A 151 -8.12 8.09 2.14
CA LEU A 151 -8.65 6.73 2.33
C LEU A 151 -10.18 6.72 2.45
N LYS A 152 -10.77 7.76 3.03
CA LYS A 152 -12.24 7.96 3.08
C LYS A 152 -12.89 8.08 1.70
N ALA A 153 -12.13 8.51 0.68
CA ALA A 153 -12.60 8.66 -0.70
C ALA A 153 -12.32 7.42 -1.57
N VAL A 154 -11.61 6.41 -1.06
CA VAL A 154 -11.30 5.20 -1.83
C VAL A 154 -12.52 4.28 -1.92
N SER A 155 -12.78 3.73 -3.09
CA SER A 155 -13.79 2.69 -3.31
C SER A 155 -13.20 1.54 -4.11
N PHE A 156 -13.47 0.30 -3.69
CA PHE A 156 -13.10 -0.90 -4.44
C PHE A 156 -14.18 -1.18 -5.48
N LEU A 157 -13.79 -1.30 -6.75
CA LEU A 157 -14.70 -1.49 -7.87
C LEU A 157 -14.75 -2.95 -8.31
N GLU A 158 -13.58 -3.55 -8.51
CA GLU A 158 -13.44 -4.92 -9.00
C GLU A 158 -12.33 -5.63 -8.22
N SER A 159 -12.50 -6.93 -8.01
CA SER A 159 -11.49 -7.78 -7.38
C SER A 159 -11.39 -9.11 -8.11
N TYR A 160 -10.19 -9.44 -8.56
CA TYR A 160 -9.82 -10.76 -9.04
C TYR A 160 -8.86 -11.41 -8.04
N ARG A 161 -9.06 -12.70 -7.77
CA ARG A 161 -8.26 -13.47 -6.80
C ARG A 161 -7.92 -14.81 -7.43
N ASP A 162 -6.69 -15.24 -7.19
CA ASP A 162 -6.20 -16.51 -7.71
C ASP A 162 -5.23 -17.18 -6.72
N GLN A 163 -4.92 -18.44 -6.99
CA GLN A 163 -4.05 -19.28 -6.18
C GLN A 163 -3.03 -19.99 -7.09
N TYR A 164 -1.74 -19.89 -6.78
CA TYR A 164 -0.72 -20.53 -7.62
C TYR A 164 -0.77 -22.06 -7.51
N ASN A 165 -0.42 -22.74 -8.60
CA ASN A 165 -0.38 -24.21 -8.65
C ASN A 165 0.64 -24.77 -7.66
N GLY A 166 0.23 -25.73 -6.84
CA GLY A 166 1.06 -26.34 -5.80
C GLY A 166 0.92 -25.68 -4.42
N TYR A 167 0.13 -24.61 -4.27
CA TYR A 167 -0.10 -23.99 -2.96
C TYR A 167 -0.68 -24.98 -1.92
N ARG A 168 -1.57 -25.87 -2.34
CA ARG A 168 -2.17 -26.89 -1.47
C ARG A 168 -1.20 -27.99 -1.03
N ASP A 169 -0.08 -28.13 -1.74
CA ASP A 169 0.98 -29.08 -1.39
C ASP A 169 1.97 -28.46 -0.37
N GLU A 170 1.86 -27.15 -0.08
CA GLU A 170 2.70 -26.46 0.89
C GLU A 170 2.40 -26.89 2.32
N LYS A 171 3.45 -26.97 3.14
CA LYS A 171 3.33 -27.46 4.52
C LYS A 171 2.37 -26.60 5.35
N GLY A 172 1.29 -27.22 5.83
CA GLY A 172 0.32 -26.61 6.72
C GLY A 172 -0.79 -25.84 6.02
N VAL A 173 -0.88 -25.92 4.68
CA VAL A 173 -2.05 -25.48 3.91
C VAL A 173 -3.08 -26.61 3.88
N ALA A 174 -4.37 -26.28 3.94
CA ALA A 174 -5.43 -27.28 3.83
C ALA A 174 -5.61 -27.75 2.37
N ASP A 175 -5.84 -29.05 2.16
CA ASP A 175 -6.06 -29.66 0.82
C ASP A 175 -7.18 -28.97 0.02
N GLY A 176 -8.19 -28.45 0.71
CA GLY A 176 -9.33 -27.73 0.13
C GLY A 176 -9.21 -26.20 0.16
N SER A 177 -8.04 -25.64 0.47
CA SER A 177 -7.90 -24.21 0.67
C SER A 177 -8.28 -23.40 -0.57
N THR A 178 -9.04 -22.34 -0.33
CA THR A 178 -9.42 -21.31 -1.32
C THR A 178 -8.70 -19.97 -1.04
N THR A 179 -7.69 -19.97 -0.18
CA THR A 179 -6.97 -18.75 0.22
C THR A 179 -6.19 -18.19 -0.95
N GLU A 180 -6.39 -16.91 -1.24
CA GLU A 180 -5.77 -16.28 -2.39
C GLU A 180 -4.27 -16.02 -2.15
N THR A 181 -3.45 -16.39 -3.13
CA THR A 181 -2.01 -16.10 -3.16
C THR A 181 -1.67 -15.02 -4.19
N TYR A 182 -2.64 -14.64 -5.02
CA TYR A 182 -2.61 -13.53 -5.97
C TYR A 182 -3.92 -12.74 -5.88
N ALA A 183 -3.83 -11.42 -6.01
CA ALA A 183 -5.00 -10.55 -6.14
C ALA A 183 -4.71 -9.38 -7.09
N GLU A 184 -5.72 -9.02 -7.88
CA GLU A 184 -5.77 -7.79 -8.66
C GLU A 184 -7.03 -7.01 -8.28
N LEU A 185 -6.85 -5.75 -7.91
CA LEU A 185 -7.90 -4.88 -7.43
C LEU A 185 -7.95 -3.63 -8.30
N LYS A 186 -9.16 -3.22 -8.69
CA LYS A 186 -9.42 -1.93 -9.32
C LYS A 186 -10.14 -1.05 -8.31
N LEU A 187 -9.62 0.14 -8.10
CA LEU A 187 -10.15 1.12 -7.15
C LEU A 187 -10.43 2.44 -7.86
N SER A 188 -11.34 3.23 -7.29
CA SER A 188 -11.48 4.67 -7.58
C SER A 188 -11.16 5.49 -6.34
N ILE A 189 -10.81 6.76 -6.57
CA ILE A 189 -10.66 7.76 -5.51
C ILE A 189 -11.64 8.90 -5.81
N ASN A 190 -12.71 8.95 -5.04
CA ASN A 190 -13.84 9.85 -5.26
C ASN A 190 -13.60 11.22 -4.61
N ASN A 191 -12.64 11.98 -5.14
CA ASN A 191 -12.38 13.37 -4.75
C ASN A 191 -12.03 14.23 -5.98
N PHE A 192 -11.96 15.56 -5.81
CA PHE A 192 -11.70 16.48 -6.92
C PHE A 192 -10.40 16.21 -7.69
N ARG A 193 -9.35 15.74 -7.00
CA ARG A 193 -8.04 15.50 -7.63
C ARG A 193 -8.06 14.26 -8.52
N TRP A 194 -8.73 13.20 -8.10
CA TRP A 194 -8.58 11.86 -8.67
C TRP A 194 -9.85 11.29 -9.31
N ILE A 195 -10.93 12.07 -9.36
CA ILE A 195 -12.20 11.63 -9.94
C ILE A 195 -12.01 11.03 -11.34
N GLY A 196 -12.63 9.87 -11.59
CA GLY A 196 -12.59 9.17 -12.87
C GLY A 196 -11.26 8.46 -13.21
N MET A 197 -10.20 8.66 -12.43
CA MET A 197 -8.91 7.99 -12.64
C MET A 197 -8.87 6.64 -11.90
N PRO A 198 -8.72 5.49 -12.60
CA PRO A 198 -8.59 4.20 -11.96
C PRO A 198 -7.23 4.00 -11.29
N VAL A 199 -7.25 3.29 -10.18
CA VAL A 199 -6.06 2.74 -9.51
C VAL A 199 -6.11 1.22 -9.61
N TYR A 200 -5.00 0.60 -9.99
CA TYR A 200 -4.85 -0.85 -10.02
C TYR A 200 -3.84 -1.28 -8.95
N ILE A 201 -4.18 -2.29 -8.16
CA ILE A 201 -3.25 -2.92 -7.22
C ILE A 201 -3.13 -4.39 -7.62
N ARG A 202 -1.91 -4.85 -7.92
CA ARG A 202 -1.61 -6.25 -8.21
C ARG A 202 -0.59 -6.77 -7.21
N VAL A 203 -0.88 -7.92 -6.62
CA VAL A 203 0.01 -8.53 -5.63
C VAL A 203 -0.02 -10.04 -5.77
N GLY A 204 1.13 -10.68 -5.59
CA GLY A 204 1.15 -12.13 -5.56
C GLY A 204 2.48 -12.77 -5.24
N LYS A 205 2.41 -14.05 -4.90
CA LYS A 205 3.54 -14.95 -4.60
C LYS A 205 3.75 -15.95 -5.74
N ALA A 206 4.95 -16.55 -5.77
CA ALA A 206 5.36 -17.52 -6.78
C ALA A 206 5.25 -17.02 -8.24
N LEU A 207 5.62 -15.76 -8.47
CA LEU A 207 5.61 -15.14 -9.80
C LEU A 207 7.02 -15.11 -10.43
N ASN A 208 7.10 -15.02 -11.76
CA ASN A 208 8.38 -14.91 -12.49
C ASN A 208 9.07 -13.53 -12.33
N ARG A 209 8.62 -12.72 -11.36
CA ARG A 209 9.11 -11.37 -11.11
C ARG A 209 9.10 -11.11 -9.61
N ARG A 210 10.11 -10.38 -9.13
CA ARG A 210 10.18 -9.90 -7.75
C ARG A 210 10.34 -8.38 -7.73
N GLY A 211 9.60 -7.73 -6.83
CA GLY A 211 9.75 -6.31 -6.55
C GLY A 211 8.45 -5.62 -6.21
N THR A 212 8.57 -4.42 -5.65
CA THR A 212 7.45 -3.52 -5.40
C THR A 212 7.69 -2.24 -6.17
N GLU A 213 6.71 -1.82 -6.96
CA GLU A 213 6.79 -0.60 -7.77
C GLU A 213 5.44 0.10 -7.88
N ILE A 214 5.49 1.41 -8.10
CA ILE A 214 4.33 2.24 -8.41
C ILE A 214 4.55 2.84 -9.79
N GLY A 215 3.73 2.45 -10.75
CA GLY A 215 3.68 3.03 -12.10
C GLY A 215 2.60 4.09 -12.19
N ILE A 216 2.95 5.28 -12.66
CA ILE A 216 2.02 6.36 -12.98
C ILE A 216 2.08 6.55 -14.48
N ARG A 217 0.93 6.42 -15.13
CA ARG A 217 0.82 6.60 -16.58
C ARG A 217 0.05 7.88 -16.88
N PHE A 218 0.65 8.77 -17.65
CA PHE A 218 0.00 10.00 -18.07
C PHE A 218 -1.00 9.75 -19.21
N ASN A 219 -1.89 10.70 -19.42
CA ASN A 219 -2.83 10.70 -20.54
C ASN A 219 -2.09 10.68 -21.88
N PRO A 220 -2.61 9.98 -22.90
CA PRO A 220 -2.00 9.94 -24.21
C PRO A 220 -2.02 11.32 -24.86
N LEU A 221 -1.01 11.57 -25.69
CA LEU A 221 -1.01 12.76 -26.53
C LEU A 221 -2.16 12.68 -27.56
N PRO A 222 -2.78 13.80 -27.93
CA PRO A 222 -3.71 13.83 -29.04
C PRO A 222 -3.03 13.40 -30.34
N ARG A 223 -3.80 12.90 -31.31
CA ARG A 223 -3.28 12.48 -32.62
C ARG A 223 -3.02 13.68 -33.53
N LEU A 224 -1.97 14.42 -33.23
CA LEU A 224 -1.56 15.65 -33.93
C LEU A 224 -0.04 15.75 -33.98
N LEU A 225 0.50 16.49 -34.96
CA LEU A 225 1.93 16.75 -35.12
C LEU A 225 2.75 15.45 -35.08
N PHE A 226 3.68 15.33 -34.13
CA PHE A 226 4.56 14.17 -33.95
C PHE A 226 3.83 12.88 -33.54
N ASN A 227 2.56 12.97 -33.12
CA ASN A 227 1.75 11.81 -32.74
C ASN A 227 0.58 11.54 -33.71
N GLU A 228 0.67 11.96 -34.98
CA GLU A 228 -0.40 11.76 -35.97
C GLU A 228 -0.87 10.31 -36.07
N LYS A 229 0.07 9.35 -36.00
CA LYS A 229 -0.22 7.91 -36.04
C LYS A 229 -0.74 7.34 -34.71
N GLY A 230 -0.66 8.11 -33.62
CA GLY A 230 -1.05 7.66 -32.28
C GLY A 230 -0.10 6.61 -31.70
N ASP A 231 1.15 6.56 -32.17
CA ASP A 231 2.18 5.59 -31.82
C ASP A 231 3.16 6.11 -30.76
N ILE A 232 3.07 7.38 -30.35
CA ILE A 232 3.86 7.90 -29.22
C ILE A 232 3.28 7.33 -27.91
N PRO A 233 4.07 6.55 -27.15
CA PRO A 233 3.63 6.04 -25.86
C PRO A 233 3.47 7.20 -24.87
N PRO A 234 2.48 7.13 -23.96
CA PRO A 234 2.33 8.17 -22.96
C PRO A 234 3.52 8.18 -21.98
N ASN A 235 3.78 9.35 -21.41
CA ASN A 235 4.82 9.47 -20.40
C ASN A 235 4.50 8.60 -19.18
N ILE A 236 5.54 8.13 -18.50
CA ILE A 236 5.42 7.30 -17.30
C ILE A 236 6.37 7.76 -16.21
N ILE A 237 5.96 7.56 -14.96
CA ILE A 237 6.84 7.64 -13.79
C ILE A 237 6.76 6.29 -13.07
N ILE A 238 7.90 5.67 -12.81
CA ILE A 238 7.98 4.43 -12.05
C ILE A 238 8.78 4.68 -10.78
N PHE A 239 8.14 4.54 -9.62
CA PHE A 239 8.82 4.45 -8.33
C PHE A 239 9.15 2.99 -8.07
N LYS A 240 10.43 2.65 -8.05
CA LYS A 240 10.90 1.34 -7.61
C LYS A 240 11.15 1.38 -6.12
N ILE A 241 10.40 0.59 -5.37
CA ILE A 241 10.47 0.53 -3.90
C ILE A 241 11.46 -0.54 -3.45
N GLN A 242 11.50 -1.68 -4.13
CA GLN A 242 12.46 -2.77 -3.89
C GLN A 242 12.45 -3.73 -5.10
N PRO A 243 13.53 -4.50 -5.35
CA PRO A 243 14.79 -4.55 -4.59
C PRO A 243 15.77 -3.43 -4.92
N ALA A 244 15.66 -2.80 -6.10
CA ALA A 244 16.51 -1.69 -6.50
C ALA A 244 15.71 -0.39 -6.41
N GLU A 245 16.05 0.44 -5.45
CA GLU A 245 15.37 1.71 -5.21
C GLU A 245 15.68 2.73 -6.30
N GLY A 246 14.68 3.52 -6.70
CA GLY A 246 14.89 4.58 -7.68
C GLY A 246 13.62 5.08 -8.34
N ILE A 247 13.74 6.14 -9.12
CA ILE A 247 12.64 6.75 -9.87
C ILE A 247 13.03 6.77 -11.34
N ILE A 248 12.16 6.23 -12.20
CA ILE A 248 12.34 6.24 -13.65
C ILE A 248 11.32 7.19 -14.26
N LEU A 249 11.80 8.14 -15.06
CA LEU A 249 10.98 9.00 -15.90
C LEU A 249 11.06 8.49 -17.34
N GLY A 250 9.94 8.05 -17.88
CA GLY A 250 9.81 7.65 -19.28
C GLY A 250 9.21 8.78 -20.10
N CYS A 251 10.02 9.31 -21.03
CA CYS A 251 9.60 10.34 -21.98
C CYS A 251 9.93 9.89 -23.41
N PHE A 252 9.15 10.34 -24.37
CA PHE A 252 9.47 10.13 -25.79
C PHE A 252 10.63 11.02 -26.23
N LYS A 253 11.50 10.48 -27.09
CA LYS A 253 12.58 11.22 -27.75
C LYS A 253 12.65 10.84 -29.23
N GLN A 254 13.19 11.73 -30.05
CA GLN A 254 13.56 11.37 -31.41
C GLN A 254 14.60 10.23 -31.38
N ILE A 255 14.40 9.23 -32.25
CA ILE A 255 15.38 8.16 -32.45
C ILE A 255 16.57 8.79 -33.20
N PRO A 256 17.79 8.76 -32.64
CA PRO A 256 18.97 9.29 -33.34
C PRO A 256 19.19 8.53 -34.65
N GLY A 257 19.31 9.26 -35.76
CA GLY A 257 19.49 8.74 -37.11
C GLY A 257 19.49 9.87 -38.14
#